data_AF-A0A8S3BXS2-F1
#
_entry.id   AF-A0A8S3BXS2-F1
#
_cell.length_a   1.000
_cell.length_b   1.000
_cell.length_c   1.000
_cell.angle_alpha   90.00
_cell.angle_beta   90.00
_cell.angle_gamma   90.00
#
_symmetry.space_group_name_H-M   'P 1'
#
loop_
_entity.id
_entity.type
_entity.pdbx_description
1 polymer ?
#
loop_
_entity_poly.entity_id
_entity_poly.type
_entity_poly.pdbx_seq_one_letter_code
_entity_poly.pdbx_strand_id
1 'polypeptide(L)'
;ERISLRDNLTLSKMNQILAEVEACWWGNREYATSNELISSGQVNQINTLLKLWQSNKELRSFLEAVQSQICSVQIEQFNTKVPYYPQQFEREHAKDHYQIQMKPTDKSINTILLTNAEQKFHHFNLGYFNKPTKPSQITHRKNTFPQENFPDVSNEDNSLREITNYFKNQLLESWNKFLSDNQNEKEEPTTEEIMTFLESFRQESRTLWNELFNSIILSNEQLFETGLLLRITPTTLIPLLQKTYSYLKNTLSLVLTKDQCTLLGGIIVNWTLEQQMERALHFAIHEKREEFKKEISHTPHSNWKPSEYISWLILELEMNITIREIQIRVAHHMIEPNMRADNSTVRNIVMQLNMGEGKTSVILPMLAVYLSSSNSSLSRIIVLKSLFPTNYQSLRYKLGGLINRRIFPFACRRDMIFQNEQINQIFERFKHGLRNCDVILTSPEDILSFDLLTIDKCRRNEFDAGRSMLNIQRWSRKYVRDILDESDEILHVKYQLVYTVGDQQQVDGGAERWKTIEAILELVKKHADDISKCFSEHIYYKSSERKSAFPQFRLQSQEPFPMFCEKIASDWIDSRNYCYKDKQIILSFILEVNSSVENLIGKFSHLDIELFLIIRGLLSSEVLLVAFKK
;
A
#
# COMPACT_ATOMS: atom_id res chain seq x y z
N GLU A 1 -41.75 -11.22 24.37
CA GLU A 1 -40.90 -12.34 24.84
C GLU A 1 -41.22 -12.84 26.25
N ARG A 2 -41.13 -12.07 27.34
CA ARG A 2 -41.59 -12.58 28.68
C ARG A 2 -43.05 -13.03 28.72
N ILE A 3 -43.87 -12.47 27.83
CA ILE A 3 -45.30 -12.78 27.65
C ILE A 3 -45.50 -14.11 26.93
N SER A 4 -44.69 -14.42 25.91
CA SER A 4 -44.87 -15.62 25.08
C SER A 4 -44.44 -16.90 25.79
N LEU A 5 -43.48 -16.81 26.71
CA LEU A 5 -42.99 -17.92 27.52
C LEU A 5 -44.03 -18.48 28.50
N ARG A 6 -45.09 -17.74 28.83
CA ARG A 6 -46.14 -18.20 29.77
C ARG A 6 -47.35 -18.83 29.10
N ASP A 7 -47.72 -18.40 27.90
CA ASP A 7 -49.06 -18.66 27.34
C ASP A 7 -49.06 -19.49 26.03
N ASN A 8 -47.93 -20.10 25.63
CA ASN A 8 -47.82 -20.94 24.42
C ASN A 8 -48.43 -20.27 23.15
N LEU A 9 -48.14 -18.99 22.95
CA LEU A 9 -48.60 -18.23 21.78
C LEU A 9 -47.85 -18.67 20.51
N THR A 10 -48.58 -19.04 19.45
CA THR A 10 -47.99 -19.36 18.14
C THR A 10 -47.25 -18.16 17.53
N LEU A 11 -46.10 -18.39 16.89
CA LEU A 11 -45.19 -17.38 16.33
C LEU A 11 -45.88 -16.33 15.42
N SER A 12 -46.86 -16.77 14.62
CA SER A 12 -47.66 -15.89 13.75
C SER A 12 -48.41 -14.81 14.55
N LYS A 13 -48.97 -15.17 15.71
CA LYS A 13 -49.69 -14.23 16.59
C LYS A 13 -48.73 -13.28 17.33
N MET A 14 -47.51 -13.73 17.64
CA MET A 14 -46.46 -12.86 18.21
C MET A 14 -46.03 -11.77 17.23
N ASN A 15 -45.86 -12.13 15.95
CA ASN A 15 -45.49 -11.17 14.91
C ASN A 15 -46.59 -10.13 14.68
N GLN A 16 -47.86 -10.52 14.79
CA GLN A 16 -48.99 -9.58 14.71
C GLN A 16 -48.99 -8.59 15.88
N ILE A 17 -48.79 -9.07 17.11
CA ILE A 17 -48.69 -8.23 18.31
C ILE A 17 -47.49 -7.27 18.20
N LEU A 18 -46.33 -7.75 17.73
CA LEU A 18 -45.16 -6.92 17.50
C LEU A 18 -45.41 -5.82 16.46
N ALA A 19 -46.05 -6.16 15.34
CA ALA A 19 -46.40 -5.18 14.31
C ALA A 19 -47.39 -4.11 14.82
N GLU A 20 -48.35 -4.49 15.66
CA GLU A 20 -49.28 -3.55 16.30
C GLU A 20 -48.56 -2.62 17.30
N VAL A 21 -47.64 -3.17 18.11
CA VAL A 21 -46.80 -2.36 19.03
C VAL A 21 -45.86 -1.43 18.26
N GLU A 22 -45.25 -1.90 17.16
CA GLU A 22 -44.42 -1.08 16.27
C GLU A 22 -45.24 0.06 15.63
N ALA A 23 -46.47 -0.22 15.18
CA ALA A 23 -47.36 0.82 14.66
C ALA A 23 -47.73 1.87 15.72
N CYS A 24 -47.97 1.45 16.97
CA CYS A 24 -48.15 2.35 18.11
C CYS A 24 -46.89 3.15 18.44
N TRP A 25 -45.71 2.54 18.32
CA TRP A 25 -44.40 3.18 18.49
C TRP A 25 -44.18 4.29 17.47
N TRP A 26 -44.35 3.99 16.18
CA TRP A 26 -44.25 4.98 15.09
C TRP A 26 -45.32 6.07 15.19
N GLY A 27 -46.52 5.69 15.65
CA GLY A 27 -47.65 6.60 15.81
C GLY A 27 -47.68 7.41 17.11
N ASN A 28 -46.73 7.22 18.03
CA ASN A 28 -46.73 7.82 19.37
C ASN A 28 -48.05 7.63 20.14
N ARG A 29 -48.67 6.45 20.02
CA ARG A 29 -49.95 6.11 20.64
C ARG A 29 -49.76 5.06 21.72
N GLU A 30 -50.61 5.09 22.75
CA GLU A 30 -50.68 3.99 23.72
C GLU A 30 -51.18 2.73 23.02
N TYR A 31 -50.60 1.60 23.41
CA TYR A 31 -51.00 0.28 22.93
C TYR A 31 -52.29 -0.13 23.65
N ALA A 32 -53.37 -0.33 22.88
CA ALA A 32 -54.64 -0.84 23.36
C ALA A 32 -55.02 -2.06 22.52
N THR A 33 -55.03 -3.24 23.13
CA THR A 33 -55.29 -4.50 22.43
C THR A 33 -56.77 -4.67 22.11
N SER A 34 -57.09 -5.08 20.88
CA SER A 34 -58.40 -5.66 20.51
C SER A 34 -58.46 -7.18 20.68
N ASN A 35 -57.37 -7.81 21.16
CA ASN A 35 -57.21 -9.26 21.24
C ASN A 35 -57.34 -9.77 22.69
N GLU A 36 -58.23 -10.75 22.94
CA GLU A 36 -58.50 -11.37 24.27
C GLU A 36 -57.31 -12.16 24.87
N LEU A 37 -56.15 -12.18 24.22
CA LEU A 37 -55.02 -13.06 24.53
C LEU A 37 -53.90 -12.39 25.35
N ILE A 38 -53.97 -11.08 25.60
CA ILE A 38 -52.97 -10.34 26.40
C ILE A 38 -53.63 -9.85 27.69
N SER A 39 -53.02 -10.17 28.83
CA SER A 39 -53.54 -9.72 30.13
C SER A 39 -53.37 -8.20 30.30
N SER A 40 -54.28 -7.56 31.04
CA SER A 40 -54.24 -6.11 31.32
C SER A 40 -52.91 -5.66 31.95
N GLY A 41 -52.26 -6.52 32.74
CA GLY A 41 -50.93 -6.26 33.31
C GLY A 41 -49.81 -6.17 32.27
N GLN A 42 -49.91 -6.91 31.17
CA GLN A 42 -48.92 -6.92 30.10
C GLN A 42 -49.07 -5.71 29.17
N VAL A 43 -50.31 -5.28 28.88
CA VAL A 43 -50.58 -4.02 28.19
C VAL A 43 -49.99 -2.83 28.96
N ASN A 44 -50.14 -2.82 30.29
CA ASN A 44 -49.55 -1.80 31.15
C ASN A 44 -48.02 -1.81 31.12
N GLN A 45 -47.38 -2.98 31.05
CA GLN A 45 -45.92 -3.09 30.93
C GLN A 45 -45.41 -2.56 29.57
N ILE A 46 -46.11 -2.87 28.48
CA ILE A 46 -45.77 -2.34 27.14
C ILE A 46 -45.90 -0.82 27.13
N ASN A 47 -47.00 -0.29 27.67
CA ASN A 47 -47.23 1.16 27.74
C ASN A 47 -46.24 1.88 28.67
N THR A 48 -45.78 1.24 29.75
CA THR A 48 -44.70 1.82 30.58
C THR A 48 -43.37 1.86 29.85
N LEU A 49 -43.02 0.83 29.08
CA LEU A 49 -41.80 0.84 28.24
C LEU A 49 -41.87 1.89 27.14
N LEU A 50 -43.02 2.02 26.46
CA LEU A 50 -43.28 3.08 25.47
C LEU A 50 -43.11 4.48 26.09
N LYS A 51 -43.67 4.70 27.28
CA LYS A 51 -43.52 5.97 28.02
C LYS A 51 -42.08 6.22 28.46
N LEU A 52 -41.37 5.20 28.94
CA LEU A 52 -39.97 5.32 29.32
C LEU A 52 -39.10 5.72 28.12
N TRP A 53 -39.33 5.11 26.95
CA TRP A 53 -38.69 5.52 25.70
C TRP A 53 -39.03 6.96 25.30
N GLN A 54 -40.31 7.33 25.33
CA GLN A 54 -40.75 8.71 25.05
C GLN A 54 -40.18 9.73 26.03
N SER A 55 -39.85 9.33 27.25
CA SER A 55 -39.25 10.20 28.26
C SER A 55 -37.71 10.32 28.13
N ASN A 56 -37.05 9.32 27.53
CA ASN A 56 -35.60 9.30 27.41
C ASN A 56 -35.12 10.11 26.18
N LYS A 57 -34.89 11.42 26.41
CA LYS A 57 -34.42 12.36 25.38
C LYS A 57 -32.94 12.14 25.02
N GLU A 58 -32.11 11.76 25.98
CA GLU A 58 -30.68 11.51 25.76
C GLU A 58 -30.44 10.36 24.79
N LEU A 59 -31.09 9.21 25.01
CA LEU A 59 -30.96 8.04 24.13
C LEU A 59 -31.40 8.35 22.68
N ARG A 60 -32.48 9.11 22.50
CA ARG A 60 -32.94 9.51 21.16
C ARG A 60 -31.96 10.44 20.46
N SER A 61 -31.46 11.46 21.16
CA SER A 61 -30.45 12.37 20.61
C SER A 61 -29.16 11.65 20.22
N PHE A 62 -28.75 10.64 21.00
CA PHE A 62 -27.61 9.80 20.68
C PHE A 62 -27.84 8.99 19.39
N LEU A 63 -28.99 8.35 19.25
CA LEU A 63 -29.32 7.56 18.06
C LEU A 63 -29.48 8.42 16.80
N GLU A 64 -30.07 9.62 16.90
CA GLU A 64 -30.13 10.59 15.81
C GLU A 64 -28.74 11.06 15.38
N ALA A 65 -27.82 11.29 16.33
CA ALA A 65 -26.44 11.64 16.04
C ALA A 65 -25.70 10.51 15.31
N VAL A 66 -25.91 9.26 15.73
CA VAL A 66 -25.35 8.07 15.05
C VAL A 66 -25.92 7.96 13.63
N GLN A 67 -27.24 8.11 13.45
CA GLN A 67 -27.89 8.04 12.14
C GLN A 67 -27.37 9.14 11.19
N SER A 68 -27.23 10.37 11.69
CA SER A 68 -26.64 11.49 10.96
C SER A 68 -25.21 11.19 10.46
N GLN A 69 -24.39 10.58 11.32
CA GLN A 69 -23.03 10.18 10.92
C GLN A 69 -23.02 9.03 9.91
N ILE A 70 -23.92 8.06 10.03
CA ILE A 70 -24.04 6.97 9.04
C ILE A 70 -24.47 7.53 7.68
N CYS A 71 -25.42 8.46 7.65
CA CYS A 71 -25.91 9.08 6.41
C CYS A 71 -24.86 9.96 5.70
N SER A 72 -23.81 10.42 6.42
CA SER A 72 -22.73 11.21 5.82
C SER A 72 -21.57 10.37 5.27
N VAL A 73 -21.61 9.04 5.43
CA VAL A 73 -20.60 8.13 4.87
C VAL A 73 -20.85 7.95 3.37
N GLN A 74 -19.99 8.54 2.55
CA GLN A 74 -19.95 8.28 1.11
C GLN A 74 -19.11 7.02 0.84
N ILE A 75 -19.73 5.99 0.25
CA ILE A 75 -19.03 4.77 -0.17
C ILE A 75 -18.39 5.06 -1.54
N GLU A 76 -17.09 5.29 -1.57
CA GLU A 76 -16.34 5.32 -2.83
C GLU A 76 -16.19 3.88 -3.36
N GLN A 77 -16.83 3.60 -4.51
CA GLN A 77 -16.61 2.34 -5.22
C GLN A 77 -15.27 2.42 -5.96
N PHE A 78 -14.33 1.56 -5.57
CA PHE A 78 -13.09 1.38 -6.32
C PHE A 78 -13.34 0.45 -7.50
N ASN A 79 -13.03 0.91 -8.72
CA ASN A 79 -13.15 0.07 -9.92
C ASN A 79 -12.12 -1.06 -9.85
N THR A 80 -12.59 -2.29 -9.63
CA THR A 80 -11.77 -3.49 -9.78
C THR A 80 -11.36 -3.64 -11.25
N LYS A 81 -10.14 -4.11 -11.52
CA LYS A 81 -9.63 -4.29 -12.91
C LYS A 81 -10.42 -5.32 -13.72
N VAL A 82 -11.18 -6.18 -13.04
CA VAL A 82 -12.09 -7.17 -13.62
C VAL A 82 -13.46 -6.90 -13.01
N PRO A 83 -14.55 -6.84 -13.80
CA PRO A 83 -15.90 -6.85 -13.26
C PRO A 83 -16.09 -8.17 -12.51
N TYR A 84 -16.09 -8.09 -11.18
CA TYR A 84 -16.36 -9.21 -10.30
C TYR A 84 -17.87 -9.30 -10.10
N TYR A 85 -18.45 -10.48 -10.31
CA TYR A 85 -19.78 -10.77 -9.82
C TYR A 85 -19.61 -11.09 -8.33
N PRO A 86 -19.97 -10.19 -7.40
CA PRO A 86 -20.00 -10.56 -5.99
C PRO A 86 -20.77 -11.85 -5.87
N GLN A 87 -20.21 -12.83 -5.15
CA GLN A 87 -20.96 -14.01 -4.77
C GLN A 87 -22.30 -13.51 -4.28
N GLN A 88 -23.33 -13.80 -5.05
CA GLN A 88 -24.69 -13.51 -4.67
C GLN A 88 -25.00 -14.52 -3.59
N PHE A 89 -24.57 -14.22 -2.37
CA PHE A 89 -25.29 -14.69 -1.21
C PHE A 89 -26.70 -14.19 -1.48
N GLU A 90 -27.62 -15.11 -1.79
CA GLU A 90 -29.03 -14.76 -1.87
C GLU A 90 -29.30 -13.93 -0.62
N ARG A 91 -29.65 -12.65 -0.81
CA ARG A 91 -30.12 -11.81 0.29
C ARG A 91 -31.52 -12.33 0.61
N GLU A 92 -31.58 -13.51 1.19
CA GLU A 92 -32.81 -14.04 1.73
C GLU A 92 -33.16 -13.17 2.93
N HIS A 93 -34.40 -12.68 2.95
CA HIS A 93 -34.88 -11.96 4.12
C HIS A 93 -34.93 -12.97 5.27
N ALA A 94 -34.66 -12.53 6.51
CA ALA A 94 -34.78 -13.40 7.69
C ALA A 94 -36.15 -14.12 7.78
N LYS A 95 -37.17 -13.60 7.09
CA LYS A 95 -38.52 -14.14 6.95
C LYS A 95 -38.59 -15.42 6.11
N ASP A 96 -37.67 -15.60 5.15
CA ASP A 96 -37.63 -16.73 4.22
C ASP A 96 -36.99 -17.98 4.85
N HIS A 97 -36.31 -17.82 5.99
CA HIS A 97 -35.60 -18.87 6.72
C HIS A 97 -36.47 -19.71 7.68
N TYR A 98 -37.74 -19.36 7.91
CA TYR A 98 -38.56 -20.00 8.97
C TYR A 98 -39.47 -21.15 8.50
N GLN A 99 -39.05 -21.93 7.51
CA GLN A 99 -39.61 -23.27 7.29
C GLN A 99 -38.54 -24.27 6.82
N ILE A 100 -37.52 -24.49 7.65
CA ILE A 100 -36.79 -25.76 7.59
C ILE A 100 -37.30 -26.59 8.76
N GLN A 101 -38.12 -27.62 8.48
CA GLN A 101 -38.43 -28.65 9.47
C GLN A 101 -37.11 -29.35 9.82
N MET A 102 -36.50 -28.93 10.93
CA MET A 102 -35.33 -29.61 11.48
C MET A 102 -35.76 -30.99 11.97
N LYS A 103 -35.33 -32.03 11.26
CA LYS A 103 -35.17 -33.33 11.89
C LYS A 103 -33.92 -33.23 12.77
N PRO A 104 -33.99 -33.58 14.07
CA PRO A 104 -32.82 -33.61 14.92
C PRO A 104 -31.94 -34.78 14.46
N THR A 105 -31.00 -34.50 13.58
CA THR A 105 -29.87 -35.40 13.31
C THR A 105 -28.67 -34.83 14.07
N ASP A 106 -28.14 -35.66 14.95
CA ASP A 106 -26.98 -35.54 15.84
C ASP A 106 -26.16 -34.24 15.86
N LYS A 107 -25.79 -33.82 17.07
CA LYS A 107 -24.95 -32.66 17.42
C LYS A 107 -23.53 -32.64 16.80
N SER A 108 -23.22 -33.51 15.86
CA SER A 108 -21.89 -33.66 15.25
C SER A 108 -21.88 -33.08 13.84
N ILE A 109 -20.95 -32.16 13.60
CA ILE A 109 -20.60 -31.70 12.24
C ILE A 109 -20.31 -32.91 11.35
N ASN A 110 -20.77 -32.87 10.10
CA ASN A 110 -20.48 -33.92 9.12
C ASN A 110 -18.96 -34.14 8.99
N THR A 111 -18.50 -35.33 9.40
CA THR A 111 -17.07 -35.67 9.48
C THR A 111 -16.39 -35.64 8.11
N ILE A 112 -17.09 -36.02 7.04
CA ILE A 112 -16.54 -36.03 5.67
C ILE A 112 -16.30 -34.60 5.19
N LEU A 113 -17.28 -33.70 5.42
CA LEU A 113 -17.15 -32.28 5.07
C LEU A 113 -16.04 -31.60 5.89
N LEU A 114 -15.94 -31.92 7.16
CA LEU A 114 -14.88 -31.43 8.04
C LEU A 114 -13.50 -31.90 7.56
N THR A 115 -13.33 -33.18 7.22
CA THR A 115 -12.06 -33.71 6.70
C THR A 115 -11.67 -33.06 5.37
N ASN A 116 -12.63 -32.79 4.48
CA ASN A 116 -12.35 -32.07 3.24
C ASN A 116 -11.90 -30.62 3.52
N ALA A 117 -12.60 -29.90 4.40
CA ALA A 117 -12.19 -28.56 4.82
C ALA A 117 -10.80 -28.55 5.50
N GLU A 118 -10.51 -29.56 6.33
CA GLU A 118 -9.20 -29.76 6.95
C GLU A 118 -8.09 -29.93 5.90
N GLN A 119 -8.31 -30.79 4.90
CA GLN A 119 -7.35 -31.00 3.81
C GLN A 119 -7.01 -29.71 3.07
N LYS A 120 -7.99 -28.84 2.83
CA LYS A 120 -7.78 -27.57 2.13
C LYS A 120 -7.15 -26.50 3.02
N PHE A 121 -7.56 -26.42 4.27
CA PHE A 121 -7.15 -25.33 5.16
C PHE A 121 -5.80 -25.59 5.85
N HIS A 122 -5.51 -26.84 6.24
CA HIS A 122 -4.35 -27.20 7.06
C HIS A 122 -3.19 -27.81 6.28
N HIS A 123 -3.35 -28.15 5.00
CA HIS A 123 -2.32 -28.79 4.20
C HIS A 123 -1.94 -27.96 2.97
N PHE A 124 -0.74 -28.22 2.44
CA PHE A 124 -0.38 -27.80 1.09
C PHE A 124 -1.22 -28.60 0.11
N ASN A 125 -1.71 -27.96 -0.94
CA ASN A 125 -2.51 -28.65 -1.93
C ASN A 125 -1.98 -28.38 -3.34
N LEU A 126 -1.49 -29.45 -3.96
CA LEU A 126 -0.97 -29.44 -5.33
C LEU A 126 -2.02 -29.95 -6.34
N GLY A 127 -3.15 -30.47 -5.84
CA GLY A 127 -4.14 -31.22 -6.60
C GLY A 127 -5.48 -30.51 -6.83
N TYR A 128 -5.61 -29.21 -6.52
CA TYR A 128 -6.84 -28.45 -6.83
C TYR A 128 -7.25 -28.58 -8.30
N PHE A 129 -6.24 -28.72 -9.17
CA PHE A 129 -6.39 -28.99 -10.59
C PHE A 129 -5.60 -30.25 -10.91
N ASN A 130 -6.27 -31.39 -11.06
CA ASN A 130 -5.67 -32.54 -11.73
C ASN A 130 -5.50 -32.16 -13.21
N LYS A 131 -4.38 -31.49 -13.54
CA LYS A 131 -4.02 -31.18 -14.92
C LYS A 131 -3.89 -32.50 -15.67
N PRO A 132 -4.66 -32.77 -16.74
CA PRO A 132 -4.47 -33.98 -17.53
C PRO A 132 -3.07 -33.93 -18.15
N THR A 133 -2.12 -34.66 -17.56
CA THR A 133 -0.79 -34.84 -18.10
C THR A 133 -0.85 -35.86 -19.23
N LYS A 134 -1.17 -35.41 -20.45
CA LYS A 134 -0.82 -36.15 -21.67
C LYS A 134 0.32 -35.42 -22.36
N PRO A 135 1.55 -35.97 -22.37
CA PRO A 135 2.65 -35.37 -23.11
C PRO A 135 2.39 -35.57 -24.61
N SER A 136 2.02 -34.50 -25.30
CA SER A 136 2.01 -34.45 -26.77
C SER A 136 3.41 -34.02 -27.25
N GLN A 137 4.14 -34.93 -27.90
CA GLN A 137 5.44 -34.62 -28.49
C GLN A 137 5.25 -33.74 -29.72
N ILE A 138 5.47 -32.43 -29.60
CA ILE A 138 5.53 -31.54 -30.75
C ILE A 138 6.96 -31.50 -31.28
N THR A 139 7.13 -31.86 -32.55
CA THR A 139 8.41 -31.73 -33.29
C THR A 139 8.57 -30.32 -33.83
N HIS A 140 8.91 -29.36 -32.96
CA HIS A 140 9.37 -28.05 -33.44
C HIS A 140 10.81 -28.14 -33.97
N ARG A 141 11.08 -27.42 -35.08
CA ARG A 141 12.45 -27.23 -35.61
C ARG A 141 13.37 -26.77 -34.48
N LYS A 142 14.50 -27.46 -34.31
CA LYS A 142 15.55 -27.06 -33.34
C LYS A 142 16.00 -25.63 -33.65
N ASN A 143 15.47 -24.65 -32.93
CA ASN A 143 16.01 -23.31 -32.95
C ASN A 143 17.32 -23.33 -32.16
N THR A 144 18.44 -23.16 -32.87
CA THR A 144 19.77 -23.05 -32.27
C THR A 144 19.89 -21.72 -31.52
N PHE A 145 20.58 -21.73 -30.38
CA PHE A 145 20.86 -20.51 -29.62
C PHE A 145 21.57 -19.48 -30.52
N PRO A 146 21.08 -18.23 -30.63
CA PRO A 146 21.63 -17.22 -31.53
C PRO A 146 22.96 -16.69 -30.99
N GLN A 147 24.03 -17.44 -31.22
CA GLN A 147 25.39 -17.09 -30.78
C GLN A 147 25.87 -15.77 -31.38
N GLU A 148 25.37 -15.43 -32.58
CA GLU A 148 25.73 -14.23 -33.36
C GLU A 148 25.37 -12.90 -32.67
N ASN A 149 24.48 -12.91 -31.67
CA ASN A 149 24.10 -11.71 -30.93
C ASN A 149 25.10 -11.32 -29.83
N PHE A 150 26.11 -12.16 -29.55
CA PHE A 150 27.11 -11.91 -28.53
C PHE A 150 28.44 -11.52 -29.18
N PRO A 151 29.14 -10.49 -28.67
CA PRO A 151 30.45 -10.11 -29.20
C PRO A 151 31.48 -11.24 -29.05
N ASP A 152 32.40 -11.34 -30.01
CA ASP A 152 33.43 -12.37 -30.03
C ASP A 152 34.31 -12.33 -28.78
N VAL A 153 34.27 -13.43 -28.03
CA VAL A 153 34.94 -13.61 -26.73
C VAL A 153 36.42 -14.02 -26.90
N SER A 154 36.90 -14.08 -28.14
CA SER A 154 38.25 -14.49 -28.53
C SER A 154 39.28 -13.36 -28.47
N ASN A 155 38.86 -12.09 -28.44
CA ASN A 155 39.76 -10.95 -28.35
C ASN A 155 40.19 -10.72 -26.88
N GLU A 156 41.50 -10.81 -26.62
CA GLU A 156 42.10 -10.65 -25.29
C GLU A 156 41.95 -9.22 -24.71
N ASP A 157 41.64 -8.23 -25.54
CA ASP A 157 41.49 -6.82 -25.15
C ASP A 157 40.07 -6.44 -24.64
N ASN A 158 39.13 -7.38 -24.55
CA ASN A 158 37.77 -7.06 -24.14
C ASN A 158 37.61 -7.06 -22.61
N SER A 159 37.64 -5.88 -21.99
CA SER A 159 37.52 -5.67 -20.54
C SER A 159 36.21 -6.21 -19.92
N LEU A 160 35.22 -6.56 -20.74
CA LEU A 160 33.91 -7.10 -20.34
C LEU A 160 33.74 -8.60 -20.66
N ARG A 161 34.82 -9.32 -20.98
CA ARG A 161 34.79 -10.74 -21.37
C ARG A 161 34.11 -11.64 -20.34
N GLU A 162 34.42 -11.45 -19.06
CA GLU A 162 33.83 -12.22 -17.96
C GLU A 162 32.33 -11.96 -17.81
N ILE A 163 31.92 -10.69 -17.92
CA ILE A 163 30.52 -10.27 -17.84
C ILE A 163 29.72 -10.82 -19.03
N THR A 164 30.29 -10.74 -20.23
CA THR A 164 29.69 -11.27 -21.46
C THR A 164 29.48 -12.79 -21.36
N ASN A 165 30.49 -13.51 -20.85
CA ASN A 165 30.39 -14.96 -20.62
C ASN A 165 29.34 -15.32 -19.56
N TYR A 166 29.28 -14.55 -18.46
CA TYR A 166 28.29 -14.75 -17.41
C TYR A 166 26.86 -14.63 -17.95
N PHE A 167 26.55 -13.53 -18.66
CA PHE A 167 25.22 -13.33 -19.24
C PHE A 167 24.91 -14.33 -20.35
N LYS A 168 25.89 -14.66 -21.21
CA LYS A 168 25.72 -15.67 -22.25
C LYS A 168 25.35 -17.03 -21.65
N ASN A 169 26.03 -17.45 -20.58
CA ASN A 169 25.74 -18.70 -19.89
C ASN A 169 24.35 -18.70 -19.23
N GLN A 170 23.96 -17.62 -18.55
CA GLN A 170 22.61 -17.50 -17.97
C GLN A 170 21.51 -17.53 -19.04
N LEU A 171 21.71 -16.84 -20.17
CA LEU A 171 20.77 -16.85 -21.28
C LEU A 171 20.70 -18.23 -21.93
N LEU A 172 21.82 -18.95 -22.03
CA LEU A 172 21.86 -20.31 -22.57
C LEU A 172 21.14 -21.30 -21.63
N GLU A 173 21.31 -21.17 -20.31
CA GLU A 173 20.54 -21.92 -19.31
C GLU A 173 19.04 -21.62 -19.42
N SER A 174 18.67 -20.34 -19.52
CA SER A 174 17.27 -19.91 -19.68
C SER A 174 16.67 -20.40 -21.00
N TRP A 175 17.44 -20.37 -22.09
CA TRP A 175 17.04 -20.87 -23.41
C TRP A 175 16.84 -22.38 -23.43
N ASN A 176 17.76 -23.13 -22.80
CA ASN A 176 17.62 -24.58 -22.64
C ASN A 176 16.40 -24.92 -21.81
N LYS A 177 16.12 -24.14 -20.75
CA LYS A 177 14.92 -24.30 -19.92
C LYS A 177 13.64 -23.99 -20.70
N PHE A 178 13.65 -22.94 -21.52
CA PHE A 178 12.55 -22.60 -22.42
C PHE A 178 12.28 -23.72 -23.45
N LEU A 179 13.33 -24.31 -24.03
CA LEU A 179 13.22 -25.45 -24.94
C LEU A 179 12.68 -26.71 -24.23
N SER A 180 13.10 -26.96 -22.98
CA SER A 180 12.56 -28.09 -22.20
C SER A 180 11.11 -27.89 -21.77
N ASP A 181 10.70 -26.66 -21.47
CA ASP A 181 9.31 -26.33 -21.12
C ASP A 181 8.38 -26.40 -22.35
N ASN A 182 8.86 -26.00 -23.54
CA ASN A 182 8.09 -26.11 -24.79
C ASN A 182 7.95 -27.54 -25.35
N GLN A 183 8.72 -28.51 -24.85
CA GLN A 183 8.48 -29.93 -25.18
C GLN A 183 7.29 -30.53 -24.43
N ASN A 184 6.78 -29.83 -23.41
CA ASN A 184 5.61 -30.22 -22.64
C ASN A 184 4.61 -29.05 -22.64
N GLU A 185 3.97 -28.76 -23.78
CA GLU A 185 2.74 -27.95 -23.72
C GLU A 185 1.72 -28.72 -22.88
N LYS A 186 1.48 -28.23 -21.66
CA LYS A 186 0.36 -28.66 -20.84
C LYS A 186 -0.89 -28.33 -21.65
N GLU A 187 -1.67 -29.34 -22.03
CA GLU A 187 -3.01 -29.08 -22.59
C GLU A 187 -3.77 -28.20 -21.60
N GLU A 188 -4.11 -27.01 -22.06
CA GLU A 188 -4.88 -26.06 -21.27
C GLU A 188 -6.31 -26.59 -21.10
N PRO A 189 -6.88 -26.49 -19.89
CA PRO A 189 -8.24 -26.94 -19.69
C PRO A 189 -9.19 -26.13 -20.58
N THR A 190 -10.16 -26.81 -21.17
CA THR A 190 -11.14 -26.14 -22.02
C THR A 190 -12.02 -25.21 -21.19
N THR A 191 -12.70 -24.26 -21.84
CA THR A 191 -13.67 -23.38 -21.18
C THR A 191 -14.80 -24.17 -20.50
N GLU A 192 -15.19 -25.30 -21.09
CA GLU A 192 -16.19 -26.21 -20.50
C GLU A 192 -15.66 -26.88 -19.23
N GLU A 193 -14.42 -27.38 -19.25
CA GLU A 193 -13.78 -27.94 -18.06
C GLU A 193 -13.70 -26.90 -16.93
N ILE A 194 -13.32 -25.67 -17.21
CA ILE A 194 -13.27 -24.59 -16.22
C ILE A 194 -14.66 -24.28 -15.64
N MET A 195 -15.70 -24.28 -16.47
CA MET A 195 -17.07 -24.12 -15.99
C MET A 195 -17.48 -25.27 -15.06
N THR A 196 -17.14 -26.51 -15.41
CA THR A 196 -17.43 -27.66 -14.52
C THR A 196 -16.69 -27.57 -13.19
N PHE A 197 -15.42 -27.15 -13.19
CA PHE A 197 -14.67 -26.91 -11.95
C PHE A 197 -15.30 -25.79 -11.11
N LEU A 198 -15.69 -24.67 -11.73
CA LEU A 198 -16.34 -23.56 -11.05
C LEU A 198 -17.66 -23.99 -10.40
N GLU A 199 -18.49 -24.75 -11.11
CA GLU A 199 -19.75 -25.29 -10.58
C GLU A 199 -19.52 -26.25 -9.42
N SER A 200 -18.51 -27.13 -9.53
CA SER A 200 -18.10 -28.02 -8.44
C SER A 200 -17.68 -27.25 -7.19
N PHE A 201 -16.84 -26.22 -7.32
CA PHE A 201 -16.40 -25.41 -6.19
C PHE A 201 -17.56 -24.64 -5.56
N ARG A 202 -18.46 -24.05 -6.36
CA ARG A 202 -19.65 -23.36 -5.86
C ARG A 202 -20.58 -24.29 -5.08
N GLN A 203 -20.79 -25.51 -5.57
CA GLN A 203 -21.60 -26.51 -4.87
C GLN A 203 -20.96 -26.88 -3.53
N GLU A 204 -19.63 -27.08 -3.51
CA GLU A 204 -18.89 -27.39 -2.29
C GLU A 204 -18.91 -26.24 -1.27
N SER A 205 -18.73 -25.00 -1.72
CA SER A 205 -18.85 -23.82 -0.87
C SER A 205 -20.25 -23.70 -0.27
N ARG A 206 -21.31 -23.99 -1.04
CA ARG A 206 -22.69 -23.96 -0.54
C ARG A 206 -22.94 -25.05 0.51
N THR A 207 -22.44 -26.27 0.31
CA THR A 207 -22.62 -27.36 1.28
C THR A 207 -21.86 -27.07 2.57
N LEU A 208 -20.60 -26.62 2.48
CA LEU A 208 -19.81 -26.24 3.65
C LEU A 208 -20.42 -25.06 4.40
N TRP A 209 -20.92 -24.05 3.69
CA TRP A 209 -21.57 -22.89 4.30
C TRP A 209 -22.84 -23.29 5.06
N ASN A 210 -23.69 -24.13 4.46
CA ASN A 210 -24.91 -24.62 5.11
C ASN A 210 -24.58 -25.43 6.38
N GLU A 211 -23.55 -26.27 6.33
CA GLU A 211 -23.09 -27.04 7.48
C GLU A 211 -22.58 -26.13 8.61
N LEU A 212 -21.74 -25.15 8.27
CA LEU A 212 -21.23 -24.15 9.23
C LEU A 212 -22.39 -23.36 9.86
N PHE A 213 -23.32 -22.88 9.03
CA PHE A 213 -24.47 -22.10 9.45
C PHE A 213 -25.36 -22.90 10.41
N ASN A 214 -25.70 -24.14 10.05
CA ASN A 214 -26.48 -25.04 10.90
C ASN A 214 -25.74 -25.33 12.23
N SER A 215 -24.44 -25.58 12.18
CA SER A 215 -23.62 -25.81 13.38
C SER A 215 -23.63 -24.62 14.33
N ILE A 216 -23.51 -23.39 13.82
CA ILE A 216 -23.54 -22.15 14.63
C ILE A 216 -24.92 -21.95 15.25
N ILE A 217 -26.00 -22.17 14.48
CA ILE A 217 -27.37 -22.04 14.99
C ILE A 217 -27.62 -23.06 16.09
N LEU A 218 -27.33 -24.34 15.86
CA LEU A 218 -27.54 -25.41 16.85
C LEU A 218 -26.75 -25.16 18.14
N SER A 219 -25.55 -24.58 18.02
CA SER A 219 -24.70 -24.24 19.18
C SER A 219 -25.24 -23.04 19.97
N ASN A 220 -26.06 -22.18 19.36
CA ASN A 220 -26.50 -20.89 19.91
C ASN A 220 -28.02 -20.67 19.78
N GLU A 221 -28.80 -21.75 19.79
CA GLU A 221 -30.25 -21.74 19.49
C GLU A 221 -30.98 -20.67 20.30
N GLN A 222 -30.71 -20.57 21.60
CA GLN A 222 -31.29 -19.58 22.51
C GLN A 222 -30.96 -18.12 22.13
N LEU A 223 -29.79 -17.85 21.53
CA LEU A 223 -29.39 -16.50 21.12
C LEU A 223 -30.07 -16.07 19.81
N PHE A 224 -30.39 -17.03 18.94
CA PHE A 224 -31.17 -16.78 17.73
C PHE A 224 -32.66 -16.63 18.05
N GLU A 225 -33.19 -17.46 18.95
CA GLU A 225 -34.58 -17.37 19.42
C GLU A 225 -34.88 -16.05 20.15
N THR A 226 -33.90 -15.48 20.84
CA THR A 226 -34.01 -14.19 21.56
C THR A 226 -33.71 -12.98 20.68
N GLY A 227 -33.42 -13.16 19.38
CA GLY A 227 -33.10 -12.07 18.46
C GLY A 227 -31.83 -11.28 18.79
N LEU A 228 -31.01 -11.74 19.75
CA LEU A 228 -29.77 -11.09 20.17
C LEU A 228 -28.64 -11.26 19.15
N LEU A 229 -28.77 -12.23 18.24
CA LEU A 229 -27.83 -12.53 17.17
C LEU A 229 -28.46 -12.17 15.81
N LEU A 230 -28.11 -10.99 15.29
CA LEU A 230 -28.91 -10.35 14.23
C LEU A 230 -28.59 -10.81 12.80
N ARG A 231 -27.41 -11.43 12.54
CA ARG A 231 -27.10 -12.04 11.23
C ARG A 231 -25.77 -12.79 11.24
N ILE A 232 -25.74 -13.99 10.66
CA ILE A 232 -24.48 -14.65 10.28
C ILE A 232 -24.15 -14.23 8.84
N THR A 233 -23.03 -13.53 8.65
CA THR A 233 -22.52 -13.18 7.32
C THR A 233 -21.01 -13.44 7.21
N PRO A 234 -20.47 -13.69 6.01
CA PRO A 234 -19.02 -13.85 5.82
C PRO A 234 -18.23 -12.66 6.35
N THR A 235 -18.71 -11.43 6.11
CA THR A 235 -18.10 -10.18 6.58
C THR A 235 -18.00 -10.06 8.10
N THR A 236 -18.88 -10.76 8.83
CA THR A 236 -18.82 -10.81 10.30
C THR A 236 -17.96 -11.99 10.81
N LEU A 237 -17.94 -13.11 10.11
CA LEU A 237 -17.24 -14.33 10.55
C LEU A 237 -15.73 -14.30 10.24
N ILE A 238 -15.33 -13.80 9.07
CA ILE A 238 -13.92 -13.78 8.65
C ILE A 238 -13.04 -12.98 9.62
N PRO A 239 -13.42 -11.76 10.07
CA PRO A 239 -12.64 -11.04 11.07
C PRO A 239 -12.56 -11.76 12.43
N LEU A 240 -13.58 -12.55 12.78
CA LEU A 240 -13.55 -13.39 13.99
C LEU A 240 -12.52 -14.51 13.84
N LEU A 241 -12.45 -15.18 12.67
CA LEU A 241 -11.42 -16.18 12.39
C LEU A 241 -10.02 -15.62 12.58
N GLN A 242 -9.76 -14.42 12.06
CA GLN A 242 -8.48 -13.74 12.22
C GLN A 242 -8.16 -13.49 13.68
N LYS A 243 -9.14 -13.06 14.50
CA LYS A 243 -8.96 -12.87 15.94
C LYS A 243 -8.65 -14.18 16.66
N THR A 244 -9.37 -15.26 16.35
CA THR A 244 -9.22 -16.57 17.00
C THR A 244 -7.83 -17.17 16.79
N TYR A 245 -7.23 -16.98 15.62
CA TYR A 245 -5.88 -17.47 15.31
C TYR A 245 -4.78 -16.45 15.59
N SER A 246 -5.12 -15.18 15.80
CA SER A 246 -4.17 -14.19 16.31
C SER A 246 -3.97 -14.36 17.82
N TYR A 247 -2.80 -13.98 18.34
CA TYR A 247 -2.49 -14.03 19.77
C TYR A 247 -3.32 -13.06 20.65
N LEU A 248 -4.31 -12.36 20.06
CA LEU A 248 -5.21 -11.41 20.72
C LEU A 248 -6.34 -12.16 21.46
N LYS A 249 -5.98 -12.88 22.53
CA LYS A 249 -6.90 -13.71 23.35
C LYS A 249 -7.97 -12.96 24.16
N ASN A 250 -8.10 -11.64 24.02
CA ASN A 250 -8.99 -10.86 24.88
C ASN A 250 -9.98 -10.04 24.06
N THR A 251 -11.18 -10.58 23.81
CA THR A 251 -12.46 -10.03 24.31
C THR A 251 -13.66 -10.69 23.59
N LEU A 252 -14.60 -11.16 24.41
CA LEU A 252 -16.01 -11.51 24.18
C LEU A 252 -16.57 -11.31 22.76
N SER A 253 -16.84 -12.40 22.03
CA SER A 253 -17.98 -12.56 21.09
C SER A 253 -17.87 -13.93 20.39
N LEU A 254 -18.96 -14.72 20.38
CA LEU A 254 -19.09 -16.05 19.72
C LEU A 254 -17.78 -16.81 19.48
N VAL A 255 -17.34 -17.58 20.48
CA VAL A 255 -16.22 -18.51 20.29
C VAL A 255 -16.66 -19.57 19.29
N LEU A 256 -16.37 -19.36 18.00
CA LEU A 256 -16.47 -20.42 17.02
C LEU A 256 -15.63 -21.58 17.51
N THR A 257 -16.19 -22.79 17.45
CA THR A 257 -15.43 -23.99 17.80
C THR A 257 -14.27 -24.17 16.82
N LYS A 258 -13.27 -24.97 17.20
CA LYS A 258 -12.14 -25.28 16.31
C LYS A 258 -12.63 -25.83 14.97
N ASP A 259 -13.64 -26.71 15.01
CA ASP A 259 -14.20 -27.33 13.81
C ASP A 259 -14.95 -26.31 12.93
N GLN A 260 -15.70 -25.37 13.54
CA GLN A 260 -16.34 -24.27 12.82
C GLN A 260 -15.32 -23.32 12.18
N CYS A 261 -14.20 -23.06 12.87
CA CYS A 261 -13.08 -22.30 12.33
C CYS A 261 -12.44 -23.02 11.12
N THR A 262 -12.27 -24.34 11.20
CA THR A 262 -11.73 -25.13 10.10
C THR A 262 -12.66 -25.16 8.89
N LEU A 263 -13.97 -25.33 9.12
CA LEU A 263 -14.98 -25.22 8.06
C LEU A 263 -14.93 -23.86 7.39
N LEU A 264 -14.89 -22.78 8.17
CA LEU A 264 -14.78 -21.42 7.64
C LEU A 264 -13.48 -21.21 6.85
N GLY A 265 -12.35 -21.72 7.34
CA GLY A 265 -11.08 -21.71 6.62
C GLY A 265 -11.15 -22.44 5.29
N GLY A 266 -11.75 -23.63 5.25
CA GLY A 266 -11.98 -24.40 4.02
C GLY A 266 -12.90 -23.69 3.02
N ILE A 267 -13.96 -23.03 3.51
CA ILE A 267 -14.86 -22.20 2.69
C ILE A 267 -14.09 -21.05 2.05
N ILE A 268 -13.26 -20.33 2.81
CA ILE A 268 -12.47 -19.21 2.27
C ILE A 268 -11.50 -19.71 1.18
N VAL A 269 -10.86 -20.86 1.38
CA VAL A 269 -10.01 -21.48 0.35
C VAL A 269 -10.82 -21.81 -0.90
N ASN A 270 -12.02 -22.37 -0.78
CA ASN A 270 -12.87 -22.62 -1.95
C ASN A 270 -13.26 -21.34 -2.68
N TRP A 271 -13.55 -20.27 -1.95
CA TRP A 271 -13.87 -18.97 -2.56
C TRP A 271 -12.69 -18.37 -3.33
N THR A 272 -11.44 -18.54 -2.87
CA THR A 272 -10.28 -18.07 -3.64
C THR A 272 -10.07 -18.90 -4.92
N LEU A 273 -10.39 -20.20 -4.89
CA LEU A 273 -10.40 -21.06 -6.08
C LEU A 273 -11.51 -20.68 -7.07
N GLU A 274 -12.73 -20.41 -6.58
CA GLU A 274 -13.83 -19.91 -7.41
C GLU A 274 -13.44 -18.61 -8.12
N GLN A 275 -12.86 -17.67 -7.37
CA GLN A 275 -12.38 -16.40 -7.90
C GLN A 275 -11.31 -16.60 -8.98
N GLN A 276 -10.37 -17.53 -8.80
CA GLN A 276 -9.37 -17.86 -9.82
C GLN A 276 -10.02 -18.40 -11.09
N MET A 277 -11.00 -19.30 -10.96
CA MET A 277 -11.73 -19.85 -12.11
C MET A 277 -12.55 -18.80 -12.84
N GLU A 278 -13.21 -17.89 -12.12
CA GLU A 278 -13.95 -16.76 -12.72
C GLU A 278 -13.02 -15.83 -13.50
N ARG A 279 -11.85 -15.50 -12.95
CA ARG A 279 -10.82 -14.71 -13.65
C ARG A 279 -10.32 -15.42 -14.91
N ALA A 280 -10.04 -16.72 -14.81
CA ALA A 280 -9.62 -17.52 -15.95
C ALA A 280 -10.70 -17.55 -17.05
N LEU A 281 -11.96 -17.79 -16.68
CA LEU A 281 -13.09 -17.77 -17.61
C LEU A 281 -13.23 -16.40 -18.32
N HIS A 282 -13.14 -15.31 -17.56
CA HIS A 282 -13.18 -13.95 -18.10
C HIS A 282 -12.08 -13.74 -19.15
N PHE A 283 -10.84 -14.16 -18.88
CA PHE A 283 -9.75 -14.07 -19.86
C PHE A 283 -9.97 -14.94 -21.10
N ALA A 284 -10.54 -16.14 -20.93
CA ALA A 284 -10.87 -17.03 -22.04
C ALA A 284 -11.95 -16.42 -22.95
N ILE A 285 -13.01 -15.85 -22.38
CA ILE A 285 -14.12 -15.20 -23.12
C ILE A 285 -13.62 -13.97 -23.90
N HIS A 286 -12.72 -13.18 -23.30
CA HIS A 286 -12.15 -11.99 -23.94
C HIS A 286 -10.91 -12.27 -24.82
N GLU A 287 -10.68 -13.53 -25.19
CA GLU A 287 -9.59 -13.97 -26.08
C GLU A 287 -8.17 -13.61 -25.59
N LYS A 288 -7.99 -13.34 -24.29
CA LYS A 288 -6.71 -13.00 -23.69
C LYS A 288 -5.91 -14.24 -23.29
N ARG A 289 -5.42 -14.97 -24.30
CA ARG A 289 -4.77 -16.28 -24.08
C ARG A 289 -3.57 -16.24 -23.14
N GLU A 290 -2.73 -15.21 -23.19
CA GLU A 290 -1.56 -15.15 -22.30
C GLU A 290 -1.92 -14.93 -20.83
N GLU A 291 -2.93 -14.10 -20.55
CA GLU A 291 -3.43 -13.85 -19.18
C GLU A 291 -4.09 -15.12 -18.63
N PHE A 292 -4.87 -15.80 -19.47
CA PHE A 292 -5.47 -17.09 -19.16
C PHE A 292 -4.44 -18.16 -18.79
N LYS A 293 -3.43 -18.36 -19.65
CA LYS A 293 -2.31 -19.29 -19.41
C LYS A 293 -1.63 -19.00 -18.08
N LYS A 294 -1.34 -17.73 -17.81
CA LYS A 294 -0.72 -17.30 -16.55
C LYS A 294 -1.62 -17.65 -15.36
N GLU A 295 -2.92 -17.37 -15.42
CA GLU A 295 -3.86 -17.61 -14.33
C GLU A 295 -3.94 -19.11 -13.95
N ILE A 296 -4.09 -20.00 -14.94
CA ILE A 296 -4.20 -21.46 -14.75
C ILE A 296 -2.83 -22.11 -14.42
N SER A 297 -1.72 -21.47 -14.83
CA SER A 297 -0.40 -21.98 -14.52
C SER A 297 -0.08 -21.95 -13.03
N HIS A 298 -0.57 -20.93 -12.31
CA HIS A 298 -0.35 -20.75 -10.88
C HIS A 298 -1.25 -21.66 -10.07
N THR A 299 -0.65 -22.60 -9.33
CA THR A 299 -1.39 -23.42 -8.36
C THR A 299 -1.46 -22.69 -7.01
N PRO A 300 -2.66 -22.36 -6.50
CA PRO A 300 -2.81 -21.73 -5.19
C PRO A 300 -2.34 -22.65 -4.06
N HIS A 301 -1.89 -22.06 -2.94
CA HIS A 301 -1.53 -22.77 -1.70
C HIS A 301 -0.55 -23.95 -1.87
N SER A 302 0.31 -23.89 -2.88
CA SER A 302 1.28 -24.96 -3.19
C SER A 302 2.44 -25.02 -2.20
N ASN A 303 2.89 -23.86 -1.70
CA ASN A 303 4.09 -23.71 -0.87
C ASN A 303 3.85 -23.00 0.47
N TRP A 304 2.59 -22.75 0.84
CA TRP A 304 2.20 -22.21 2.15
C TRP A 304 0.87 -22.83 2.59
N LYS A 305 0.63 -22.89 3.90
CA LYS A 305 -0.62 -23.42 4.46
C LYS A 305 -1.56 -22.27 4.84
N PRO A 306 -2.82 -22.26 4.35
CA PRO A 306 -3.80 -21.23 4.69
C PRO A 306 -4.01 -21.04 6.20
N SER A 307 -3.99 -22.12 6.98
CA SER A 307 -4.19 -22.04 8.44
C SER A 307 -3.05 -21.36 9.21
N GLU A 308 -1.83 -21.37 8.68
CA GLU A 308 -0.67 -20.71 9.31
C GLU A 308 -0.65 -19.20 8.97
N TYR A 309 -1.21 -18.82 7.81
CA TYR A 309 -1.18 -17.45 7.30
C TYR A 309 -2.56 -16.92 6.92
N ILE A 310 -3.52 -16.96 7.86
CA ILE A 310 -4.91 -16.55 7.63
C ILE A 310 -5.03 -15.13 7.08
N SER A 311 -4.17 -14.21 7.52
CA SER A 311 -4.20 -12.84 7.01
C SER A 311 -3.80 -12.76 5.52
N TRP A 312 -2.96 -13.68 5.02
CA TRP A 312 -2.64 -13.77 3.60
C TRP A 312 -3.79 -14.40 2.81
N LEU A 313 -4.48 -15.39 3.38
CA LEU A 313 -5.68 -15.97 2.78
C LEU A 313 -6.80 -14.94 2.64
N ILE A 314 -7.03 -14.12 3.68
CA ILE A 314 -8.01 -13.04 3.63
C ILE A 314 -7.60 -12.00 2.59
N LEU A 315 -6.30 -11.64 2.52
CA LEU A 315 -5.79 -10.73 1.50
C LEU A 315 -6.02 -11.26 0.09
N GLU A 316 -5.79 -12.56 -0.15
CA GLU A 316 -6.02 -13.23 -1.43
C GLU A 316 -7.49 -13.13 -1.85
N LEU A 317 -8.41 -13.44 -0.92
CA LEU A 317 -9.86 -13.35 -1.13
C LEU A 317 -10.33 -11.90 -1.39
N GLU A 318 -9.92 -10.97 -0.52
CA GLU A 318 -10.37 -9.58 -0.55
C GLU A 318 -9.90 -8.87 -1.81
N MET A 319 -8.68 -9.17 -2.25
CA MET A 319 -8.09 -8.55 -3.43
C MET A 319 -8.45 -9.25 -4.74
N ASN A 320 -9.14 -10.39 -4.68
CA ASN A 320 -9.49 -11.21 -5.85
C ASN A 320 -8.23 -11.49 -6.71
N ILE A 321 -7.19 -12.02 -6.07
CA ILE A 321 -5.92 -12.41 -6.70
C ILE A 321 -5.58 -13.86 -6.36
N THR A 322 -4.61 -14.45 -7.05
CA THR A 322 -3.92 -15.66 -6.58
C THR A 322 -2.50 -15.29 -6.17
N ILE A 323 -2.13 -15.59 -4.93
CA ILE A 323 -0.76 -15.31 -4.46
C ILE A 323 0.19 -16.33 -5.07
N ARG A 324 1.17 -15.84 -5.83
CA ARG A 324 2.09 -16.70 -6.59
C ARG A 324 3.14 -17.34 -5.69
N GLU A 325 3.61 -18.51 -6.09
CA GLU A 325 4.63 -19.26 -5.36
C GLU A 325 5.90 -18.42 -5.09
N ILE A 326 6.38 -17.66 -6.07
CA ILE A 326 7.56 -16.81 -5.93
C ILE A 326 7.37 -15.70 -4.88
N GLN A 327 6.16 -15.11 -4.81
CA GLN A 327 5.83 -14.06 -3.85
C GLN A 327 5.87 -14.62 -2.42
N ILE A 328 5.36 -15.84 -2.23
CA ILE A 328 5.42 -16.57 -0.96
C ILE A 328 6.87 -16.92 -0.59
N ARG A 329 7.66 -17.45 -1.53
CA ARG A 329 9.08 -17.77 -1.29
C ARG A 329 9.84 -16.53 -0.80
N VAL A 330 9.65 -15.38 -1.46
CA VAL A 330 10.26 -14.11 -1.05
C VAL A 330 9.77 -13.68 0.32
N ALA A 331 8.46 -13.70 0.57
CA ALA A 331 7.89 -13.32 1.85
C ALA A 331 8.44 -14.19 2.99
N HIS A 332 8.51 -15.52 2.81
CA HIS A 332 9.11 -16.42 3.80
C HIS A 332 10.58 -16.10 4.05
N HIS A 333 11.41 -15.90 3.01
CA HIS A 333 12.82 -15.53 3.21
C HIS A 333 12.97 -14.24 4.00
N MET A 334 12.13 -13.23 3.75
CA MET A 334 12.15 -11.96 4.51
C MET A 334 11.65 -12.12 5.95
N ILE A 335 10.85 -13.15 6.23
CA ILE A 335 10.30 -13.46 7.55
C ILE A 335 11.20 -14.40 8.37
N GLU A 336 11.97 -15.29 7.72
CA GLU A 336 12.80 -16.33 8.33
C GLU A 336 13.68 -15.87 9.50
N PRO A 337 14.34 -14.69 9.48
CA PRO A 337 15.10 -14.20 10.63
C PRO A 337 14.27 -14.03 11.90
N ASN A 338 12.98 -13.73 11.76
CA ASN A 338 12.06 -13.61 12.90
C ASN A 338 11.65 -14.98 13.46
N MET A 339 11.78 -16.06 12.67
CA MET A 339 11.39 -17.41 13.08
C MET A 339 12.51 -18.15 13.83
N ARG A 340 13.78 -17.79 13.61
CA ARG A 340 14.95 -18.54 14.10
C ARG A 340 15.75 -17.82 15.21
N ALA A 341 15.26 -16.71 15.74
CA ALA A 341 16.03 -15.89 16.66
C ALA A 341 15.93 -16.39 18.11
N ASP A 342 16.96 -17.14 18.53
CA ASP A 342 17.64 -16.79 19.79
C ASP A 342 18.03 -15.30 19.70
N ASN A 343 17.71 -14.54 20.75
CA ASN A 343 17.62 -13.08 20.80
C ASN A 343 18.91 -12.25 20.49
N SER A 344 19.92 -12.79 19.82
CA SER A 344 21.25 -12.16 19.69
C SER A 344 21.61 -11.61 18.31
N THR A 345 20.95 -11.97 17.20
CA THR A 345 21.26 -11.37 15.88
C THR A 345 20.05 -11.20 14.96
N VAL A 346 19.35 -10.07 15.08
CA VAL A 346 18.38 -9.63 14.05
C VAL A 346 19.18 -9.24 12.80
N ARG A 347 19.00 -9.98 11.70
CA ARG A 347 19.64 -9.68 10.41
C ARG A 347 18.68 -8.88 9.53
N ASN A 348 19.18 -7.82 8.89
CA ASN A 348 18.46 -7.11 7.84
C ASN A 348 18.48 -7.95 6.56
N ILE A 349 17.36 -7.99 5.83
CA ILE A 349 17.24 -8.72 4.56
C ILE A 349 16.85 -7.76 3.46
N VAL A 350 17.50 -7.92 2.31
CA VAL A 350 17.17 -7.26 1.05
C VAL A 350 16.89 -8.34 0.01
N MET A 351 15.81 -8.18 -0.74
CA MET A 351 15.42 -9.09 -1.81
C MET A 351 15.22 -8.31 -3.11
N GLN A 352 15.67 -8.88 -4.23
CA GLN A 352 15.47 -8.31 -5.55
C GLN A 352 14.42 -9.13 -6.31
N LEU A 353 13.43 -8.45 -6.88
CA LEU A 353 12.47 -9.04 -7.81
C LEU A 353 12.35 -8.17 -9.05
N ASN A 354 12.05 -8.82 -10.18
CA ASN A 354 11.75 -8.15 -11.43
C ASN A 354 10.55 -7.20 -11.27
N MET A 355 10.56 -6.12 -12.05
CA MET A 355 9.44 -5.19 -12.10
C MET A 355 8.17 -5.92 -12.57
N GLY A 356 7.04 -5.64 -11.95
CA GLY A 356 5.76 -6.28 -12.27
C GLY A 356 5.46 -7.59 -11.52
N GLU A 357 6.38 -8.14 -10.73
CA GLU A 357 6.13 -9.34 -9.90
C GLU A 357 5.27 -9.09 -8.65
N GLY A 358 4.81 -7.85 -8.46
CA GLY A 358 3.91 -7.49 -7.36
C GLY A 358 4.60 -7.25 -6.02
N LYS A 359 5.82 -6.68 -6.04
CA LYS A 359 6.57 -6.24 -4.84
C LYS A 359 5.70 -5.39 -3.90
N THR A 360 5.33 -4.19 -4.35
CA THR A 360 4.49 -3.25 -3.61
C THR A 360 3.04 -3.72 -3.52
N SER A 361 2.54 -4.43 -4.54
CA SER A 361 1.11 -4.73 -4.63
C SER A 361 0.66 -5.93 -3.80
N VAL A 362 1.54 -6.93 -3.60
CA VAL A 362 1.22 -8.20 -2.93
C VAL A 362 2.17 -8.47 -1.76
N ILE A 363 3.49 -8.48 -2.00
CA ILE A 363 4.48 -8.87 -0.99
C ILE A 363 4.52 -7.88 0.18
N LEU A 364 4.51 -6.57 -0.12
CA LEU A 364 4.54 -5.53 0.91
C LEU A 364 3.35 -5.62 1.89
N PRO A 365 2.07 -5.68 1.44
CA PRO A 365 0.94 -5.96 2.32
C PRO A 365 1.08 -7.27 3.12
N MET A 366 1.53 -8.36 2.50
CA MET A 366 1.72 -9.65 3.18
C MET A 366 2.71 -9.55 4.34
N LEU A 367 3.85 -8.89 4.10
CA LEU A 367 4.87 -8.64 5.12
C LEU A 367 4.34 -7.73 6.23
N ALA A 368 3.61 -6.67 5.87
CA ALA A 368 3.09 -5.71 6.84
C ALA A 368 2.14 -6.37 7.85
N VAL A 369 1.18 -7.16 7.36
CA VAL A 369 0.22 -7.84 8.24
C VAL A 369 0.87 -8.98 9.02
N TYR A 370 1.85 -9.67 8.43
CA TYR A 370 2.60 -10.70 9.15
C TYR A 370 3.43 -10.09 10.29
N LEU A 371 4.18 -9.02 10.02
CA LEU A 371 5.03 -8.36 11.02
C LEU A 371 4.21 -7.65 12.11
N SER A 372 2.99 -7.19 11.81
CA SER A 372 2.10 -6.62 12.82
C SER A 372 1.25 -7.68 13.55
N SER A 373 1.31 -8.96 13.23
CA SER A 373 0.42 -10.02 13.75
C SER A 373 0.41 -10.25 15.27
N SER A 374 1.39 -9.69 15.99
CA SER A 374 1.49 -9.79 17.46
C SER A 374 1.54 -8.41 18.08
N ASN A 375 1.11 -8.30 19.34
CA ASN A 375 1.24 -7.06 20.14
C ASN A 375 2.69 -6.70 20.52
N SER A 376 3.68 -7.37 19.90
CA SER A 376 5.10 -7.17 20.17
C SER A 376 5.79 -6.29 19.13
N SER A 377 5.20 -6.16 17.93
CA SER A 377 5.78 -5.43 16.81
C SER A 377 4.76 -4.62 16.02
N LEU A 378 5.15 -3.42 15.62
CA LEU A 378 4.40 -2.52 14.76
C LEU A 378 5.10 -2.40 13.41
N SER A 379 4.40 -2.66 12.30
CA SER A 379 5.00 -2.54 10.97
C SER A 379 5.03 -1.07 10.53
N ARG A 380 6.16 -0.61 9.99
CA ARG A 380 6.31 0.70 9.38
C ARG A 380 6.84 0.54 7.96
N ILE A 381 6.00 0.90 7.00
CA ILE A 381 6.35 0.91 5.58
C ILE A 381 6.97 2.27 5.24
N ILE A 382 8.15 2.23 4.64
CA ILE A 382 8.91 3.40 4.21
C ILE A 382 8.90 3.41 2.67
N VAL A 383 8.38 4.50 2.10
CA VAL A 383 8.25 4.69 0.64
C VAL A 383 8.85 6.02 0.24
N LEU A 384 9.26 6.14 -1.03
CA LEU A 384 9.64 7.42 -1.63
C LEU A 384 8.48 8.43 -1.50
N LYS A 385 8.80 9.70 -1.22
CA LYS A 385 7.79 10.75 -1.00
C LYS A 385 6.81 10.89 -2.17
N SER A 386 7.28 10.72 -3.41
CA SER A 386 6.48 10.75 -4.63
C SER A 386 5.44 9.62 -4.73
N LEU A 387 5.74 8.46 -4.14
CA LEU A 387 4.87 7.28 -4.15
C LEU A 387 3.91 7.22 -2.94
N PHE A 388 4.08 8.13 -1.98
CA PHE A 388 3.33 8.12 -0.73
C PHE A 388 1.79 8.14 -0.92
N PRO A 389 1.18 9.05 -1.71
CA PRO A 389 -0.27 9.11 -1.85
C PRO A 389 -0.85 7.84 -2.47
N THR A 390 -0.20 7.33 -3.53
CA THR A 390 -0.60 6.12 -4.24
C THR A 390 -0.52 4.90 -3.33
N ASN A 391 0.58 4.76 -2.58
CA ASN A 391 0.76 3.65 -1.64
C ASN A 391 -0.22 3.75 -0.46
N TYR A 392 -0.51 4.96 0.03
CA TYR A 392 -1.51 5.16 1.08
C TYR A 392 -2.89 4.67 0.66
N GLN A 393 -3.38 5.08 -0.51
CA GLN A 393 -4.66 4.64 -1.04
C GLN A 393 -4.69 3.13 -1.27
N SER A 394 -3.63 2.59 -1.88
CA SER A 394 -3.55 1.15 -2.19
C SER A 394 -3.54 0.28 -0.95
N LEU A 395 -2.74 0.63 0.07
CA LEU A 395 -2.66 -0.11 1.32
C LEU A 395 -3.95 0.02 2.13
N ARG A 396 -4.60 1.19 2.13
CA ARG A 396 -5.89 1.38 2.79
C ARG A 396 -6.98 0.50 2.19
N TYR A 397 -7.01 0.39 0.87
CA TYR A 397 -7.93 -0.51 0.17
C TYR A 397 -7.66 -1.99 0.51
N LYS A 398 -6.40 -2.41 0.52
CA LYS A 398 -6.00 -3.81 0.75
C LYS A 398 -6.15 -4.29 2.19
N LEU A 399 -5.82 -3.44 3.15
CA LEU A 399 -5.74 -3.84 4.56
C LEU A 399 -6.94 -3.35 5.38
N GLY A 400 -7.70 -2.38 4.86
CA GLY A 400 -8.76 -1.69 5.60
C GLY A 400 -10.12 -2.40 5.62
N GLY A 401 -10.36 -3.41 4.77
CA GLY A 401 -11.63 -4.14 4.76
C GLY A 401 -11.63 -5.36 5.68
N LEU A 402 -11.56 -6.58 5.15
CA LEU A 402 -11.74 -7.81 5.94
C LEU A 402 -10.58 -8.05 6.93
N ILE A 403 -9.36 -7.66 6.56
CA ILE A 403 -8.18 -7.72 7.46
C ILE A 403 -8.28 -6.67 8.59
N ASN A 404 -9.04 -5.60 8.37
CA ASN A 404 -9.34 -4.54 9.34
C ASN A 404 -8.10 -3.96 10.04
N ARG A 405 -7.05 -3.63 9.27
CA ARG A 405 -5.87 -2.89 9.75
C ARG A 405 -5.91 -1.46 9.24
N ARG A 406 -5.70 -0.51 10.14
CA ARG A 406 -5.64 0.90 9.77
C ARG A 406 -4.26 1.24 9.24
N ILE A 407 -4.23 2.07 8.20
CA ILE A 407 -2.99 2.67 7.72
C ILE A 407 -2.84 4.04 8.37
N PHE A 408 -1.82 4.18 9.22
CA PHE A 408 -1.49 5.44 9.88
C PHE A 408 -0.43 6.19 9.06
N PRO A 409 -0.79 7.29 8.37
CA PRO A 409 0.20 8.12 7.69
C PRO A 409 0.98 8.93 8.73
N PHE A 410 2.28 8.69 8.83
CA PHE A 410 3.19 9.49 9.63
C PHE A 410 3.96 10.44 8.71
N ALA A 411 3.50 11.69 8.68
CA ALA A 411 4.13 12.79 7.96
C ALA A 411 4.63 13.85 8.95
N CYS A 412 5.84 14.36 8.74
CA CYS A 412 6.48 15.32 9.62
C CYS A 412 7.21 16.35 8.77
N ARG A 413 6.71 17.59 8.79
CA ARG A 413 7.36 18.71 8.10
C ARG A 413 8.14 19.55 9.11
N ARG A 414 9.25 20.14 8.67
CA ARG A 414 10.15 20.95 9.51
C ARG A 414 9.49 22.23 10.05
N ASP A 415 8.46 22.73 9.38
CA ASP A 415 7.69 23.90 9.80
C ASP A 415 6.62 23.58 10.86
N MET A 416 6.43 22.30 11.21
CA MET A 416 5.44 21.89 12.20
C MET A 416 5.88 22.28 13.60
N ILE A 417 5.06 23.09 14.24
CA ILE A 417 5.23 23.46 15.65
C ILE A 417 4.60 22.34 16.49
N PHE A 418 5.42 21.36 16.89
CA PHE A 418 4.99 20.34 17.83
C PHE A 418 4.88 20.90 19.25
N GLN A 419 3.66 20.89 19.77
CA GLN A 419 3.37 21.04 21.21
C GLN A 419 3.38 19.66 21.89
N ASN A 420 3.62 19.63 23.21
CA ASN A 420 3.65 18.39 24.00
C ASN A 420 2.38 17.53 23.81
N GLU A 421 1.22 18.16 23.74
CA GLU A 421 -0.06 17.49 23.54
C GLU A 421 -0.11 16.72 22.21
N GLN A 422 0.34 17.34 21.12
CA GLN A 422 0.38 16.72 19.80
C GLN A 422 1.38 15.56 19.75
N ILE A 423 2.53 15.71 20.40
CA ILE A 423 3.54 14.65 20.51
C ILE A 423 2.94 13.44 21.26
N ASN A 424 2.24 13.69 22.37
CA ASN A 424 1.57 12.64 23.13
C ASN A 424 0.46 11.96 22.32
N GLN A 425 -0.31 12.71 21.52
CA GLN A 425 -1.31 12.13 20.61
C GLN A 425 -0.67 11.21 19.57
N ILE A 426 0.48 11.59 18.99
CA ILE A 426 1.23 10.71 18.08
C ILE A 426 1.65 9.43 18.80
N PHE A 427 2.17 9.56 20.02
CA PHE A 427 2.62 8.40 20.78
C PHE A 427 1.47 7.44 21.13
N GLU A 428 0.32 7.96 21.55
CA GLU A 428 -0.86 7.15 21.84
C GLU A 428 -1.38 6.47 20.57
N ARG A 429 -1.32 7.13 19.41
CA ARG A 429 -1.66 6.49 18.12
C ARG A 429 -0.72 5.34 17.79
N PHE A 430 0.59 5.47 18.04
CA PHE A 430 1.53 4.36 17.85
C PHE A 430 1.26 3.19 18.80
N LYS A 431 0.99 3.46 20.09
CA LYS A 431 0.64 2.42 21.06
C LYS A 431 -0.67 1.72 20.72
N HIS A 432 -1.67 2.47 20.27
CA HIS A 432 -2.93 1.93 19.80
C HIS A 432 -2.72 1.08 18.55
N GLY A 433 -1.89 1.56 17.62
CA GLY A 433 -1.51 0.81 16.43
C GLY A 433 -0.82 -0.52 16.76
N LEU A 434 0.06 -0.53 17.77
CA LEU A 434 0.69 -1.77 18.25
C LEU A 434 -0.34 -2.78 18.81
N ARG A 435 -1.37 -2.30 19.52
CA ARG A 435 -2.43 -3.16 20.10
C ARG A 435 -3.40 -3.71 19.05
N ASN A 436 -3.66 -2.94 18.00
CA ASN A 436 -4.57 -3.30 16.93
C ASN A 436 -3.87 -3.90 15.70
N CYS A 437 -2.54 -4.05 15.76
CA CYS A 437 -1.71 -4.52 14.66
C CYS A 437 -1.85 -3.65 13.39
N ASP A 438 -2.04 -2.35 13.56
CA ASP A 438 -2.12 -1.38 12.47
C ASP A 438 -0.75 -1.24 11.76
N VAL A 439 -0.72 -0.47 10.66
CA VAL A 439 0.49 -0.27 9.85
C VAL A 439 0.80 1.22 9.74
N ILE A 440 2.04 1.62 10.01
CA ILE A 440 2.52 2.98 9.77
C ILE A 440 2.99 3.09 8.31
N LEU A 441 2.63 4.17 7.64
CA LEU A 441 3.19 4.56 6.35
C LEU A 441 3.95 5.88 6.50
N THR A 442 5.21 5.94 6.07
CA THR A 442 6.04 7.13 6.19
C THR A 442 7.03 7.26 5.02
N SER A 443 7.72 8.39 4.96
CA SER A 443 8.84 8.61 4.04
C SER A 443 10.15 8.82 4.81
N PRO A 444 11.32 8.57 4.20
CA PRO A 444 12.61 8.84 4.84
C PRO A 444 12.73 10.29 5.34
N GLU A 445 12.18 11.25 4.59
CA GLU A 445 12.18 12.67 4.93
C GLU A 445 11.39 12.98 6.19
N ASP A 446 10.24 12.31 6.38
CA ASP A 446 9.39 12.52 7.55
C ASP A 446 10.06 11.95 8.81
N ILE A 447 10.72 10.80 8.70
CA ILE A 447 11.51 10.22 9.81
C ILE A 447 12.64 11.16 10.19
N LEU A 448 13.45 11.59 9.22
CA LEU A 448 14.60 12.44 9.48
C LEU A 448 14.18 13.84 9.97
N SER A 449 13.08 14.38 9.44
CA SER A 449 12.53 15.66 9.93
C SER A 449 12.10 15.56 11.39
N PHE A 450 11.47 14.45 11.79
CA PHE A 450 11.11 14.21 13.19
C PHE A 450 12.35 14.09 14.10
N ASP A 451 13.40 13.42 13.61
CA ASP A 451 14.65 13.29 14.33
C ASP A 451 15.37 14.62 14.53
N LEU A 452 15.47 15.43 13.47
CA LEU A 452 16.09 16.75 13.54
C LEU A 452 15.27 17.75 14.36
N LEU A 453 13.94 17.70 14.28
CA LEU A 453 13.07 18.53 15.13
C LEU A 453 13.24 18.22 16.61
N THR A 454 13.46 16.95 16.96
CA THR A 454 13.77 16.55 18.34
C THR A 454 15.04 17.26 18.83
N ILE A 455 16.09 17.30 18.00
CA ILE A 455 17.35 18.00 18.30
C ILE A 455 17.13 19.52 18.40
N ASP A 456 16.38 20.11 17.47
CA ASP A 456 16.07 21.55 17.48
C ASP A 456 15.30 21.97 18.73
N LYS A 457 14.34 21.16 19.20
CA LYS A 457 13.61 21.42 20.46
C LYS A 457 14.55 21.43 21.66
N CYS A 458 15.47 20.47 21.73
CA CYS A 458 16.51 20.47 22.77
C CYS A 458 17.41 21.71 22.69
N ARG A 459 17.80 22.16 21.48
CA ARG A 459 18.63 23.35 21.28
C ARG A 459 17.91 24.65 21.67
N ARG A 460 16.59 24.71 21.51
CA ARG A 460 15.74 25.85 21.91
C ARG A 460 15.35 25.83 23.40
N ASN A 461 15.94 24.94 24.20
CA ASN A 461 15.59 24.72 25.61
C ASN A 461 14.14 24.25 25.85
N GLU A 462 13.47 23.71 24.83
CA GLU A 462 12.13 23.12 24.93
C GLU A 462 12.22 21.63 25.36
N PHE A 463 12.84 21.39 26.52
CA PHE A 463 13.23 20.04 26.94
C PHE A 463 12.06 19.06 27.13
N ASP A 464 10.89 19.52 27.55
CA ASP A 464 9.73 18.64 27.74
C ASP A 464 9.24 18.04 26.41
N ALA A 465 9.22 18.86 25.35
CA ALA A 465 8.89 18.44 23.99
C ALA A 465 9.98 17.53 23.42
N GLY A 466 11.24 17.95 23.54
CA GLY A 466 12.39 17.12 23.12
C GLY A 466 12.40 15.74 23.79
N ARG A 467 12.13 15.67 25.10
CA ARG A 467 12.07 14.41 25.86
C ARG A 467 10.92 13.53 25.40
N SER A 468 9.75 14.11 25.17
CA SER A 468 8.57 13.38 24.67
C SER A 468 8.82 12.79 23.28
N MET A 469 9.43 13.56 22.37
CA MET A 469 9.80 13.07 21.03
C MET A 469 10.88 11.98 21.09
N LEU A 470 11.90 12.16 21.94
CA LEU A 470 12.94 11.16 22.17
C LEU A 470 12.37 9.83 22.69
N ASN A 471 11.34 9.89 23.53
CA ASN A 471 10.65 8.70 24.03
C ASN A 471 9.97 7.94 22.88
N ILE A 472 9.33 8.64 21.94
CA ILE A 472 8.73 8.03 20.74
C ILE A 472 9.81 7.35 19.89
N GLN A 473 10.95 8.00 19.67
CA GLN A 473 12.07 7.41 18.92
C GLN A 473 12.60 6.14 19.58
N ARG A 474 12.85 6.19 20.90
CA ARG A 474 13.33 5.03 21.68
C ARG A 474 12.33 3.89 21.65
N TRP A 475 11.05 4.20 21.80
CA TRP A 475 9.98 3.22 21.68
C TRP A 475 9.94 2.61 20.28
N SER A 476 10.06 3.45 19.24
CA SER A 476 10.03 3.00 17.84
C SER A 476 11.18 2.04 17.54
N ARG A 477 12.41 2.33 18.00
CA ARG A 477 13.55 1.41 17.82
C ARG A 477 13.33 0.03 18.43
N LYS A 478 12.50 -0.08 19.47
CA LYS A 478 12.21 -1.34 20.16
C LYS A 478 11.07 -2.11 19.49
N TYR A 479 9.97 -1.42 19.19
CA TYR A 479 8.71 -2.05 18.80
C TYR A 479 8.41 -1.96 17.30
N VAL A 480 9.04 -1.07 16.54
CA VAL A 480 8.76 -0.91 15.11
C VAL A 480 9.65 -1.84 14.28
N ARG A 481 9.10 -2.37 13.20
CA ARG A 481 9.79 -3.14 12.16
C ARG A 481 9.61 -2.44 10.82
N ASP A 482 10.72 -2.02 10.23
CA ASP A 482 10.73 -1.23 9.00
C ASP A 482 10.72 -2.14 7.77
N ILE A 483 9.87 -1.81 6.80
CA ILE A 483 9.84 -2.41 5.46
C ILE A 483 10.09 -1.29 4.46
N LEU A 484 11.16 -1.40 3.67
CA LEU A 484 11.52 -0.41 2.66
C LEU A 484 11.02 -0.87 1.30
N ASP A 485 10.24 -0.04 0.62
CA ASP A 485 9.86 -0.24 -0.79
C ASP A 485 10.81 0.59 -1.68
N GLU A 486 11.33 0.00 -2.76
CA GLU A 486 12.40 0.60 -3.60
C GLU A 486 13.64 1.01 -2.77
N SER A 487 14.18 0.02 -2.04
CA SER A 487 15.31 0.22 -1.11
C SER A 487 16.59 0.71 -1.79
N ASP A 488 16.79 0.39 -3.06
CA ASP A 488 17.89 0.87 -3.88
C ASP A 488 17.87 2.39 -4.05
N GLU A 489 16.69 2.97 -4.31
CA GLU A 489 16.51 4.42 -4.40
C GLU A 489 16.54 5.09 -3.01
N ILE A 490 15.86 4.50 -2.01
CA ILE A 490 15.82 5.06 -0.64
C ILE A 490 17.22 5.12 -0.01
N LEU A 491 18.06 4.11 -0.26
CA LEU A 491 19.41 4.02 0.31
C LEU A 491 20.48 4.58 -0.63
N HIS A 492 20.09 5.15 -1.77
CA HIS A 492 21.03 5.68 -2.75
C HIS A 492 21.83 6.86 -2.17
N VAL A 493 23.14 6.94 -2.47
CA VAL A 493 24.02 8.02 -1.97
C VAL A 493 23.59 9.43 -2.41
N LYS A 494 22.90 9.54 -3.54
CA LYS A 494 22.29 10.80 -4.03
C LYS A 494 21.03 11.19 -3.25
N TYR A 495 20.42 10.26 -2.52
CA TYR A 495 19.31 10.52 -1.60
C TYR A 495 19.85 11.13 -0.29
N GLN A 496 20.74 12.11 -0.40
CA GLN A 496 21.26 12.83 0.75
C GLN A 496 20.35 14.01 1.04
N LEU A 497 19.61 13.90 2.14
CA LEU A 497 18.74 14.96 2.61
C LEU A 497 19.56 16.00 3.40
N VAL A 498 19.90 17.12 2.75
CA VAL A 498 20.59 18.25 3.39
C VAL A 498 19.53 19.19 3.98
N TYR A 499 19.52 19.33 5.31
CA TYR A 499 18.59 20.22 6.02
C TYR A 499 19.29 21.44 6.58
N THR A 500 18.72 22.61 6.32
CA THR A 500 19.13 23.84 6.98
C THR A 500 18.62 23.87 8.43
N VAL A 501 19.39 24.51 9.29
CA VAL A 501 19.11 24.65 10.72
C VAL A 501 18.96 26.13 11.04
N GLY A 502 17.86 26.51 11.70
CA GLY A 502 17.54 27.91 12.03
C GLY A 502 16.29 28.40 11.32
N ASP A 503 15.98 29.69 11.50
CA ASP A 503 14.82 30.32 10.89
C ASP A 503 15.07 30.58 9.40
N GLN A 504 14.00 30.57 8.60
CA GLN A 504 14.08 30.87 7.17
C GLN A 504 14.67 32.27 6.97
N GLN A 505 15.84 32.34 6.36
CA GLN A 505 16.49 33.59 5.97
C GLN A 505 16.26 33.85 4.47
N GLN A 506 16.39 35.10 4.06
CA GLN A 506 16.57 35.38 2.63
C GLN A 506 17.88 34.75 2.16
N VAL A 507 17.87 34.18 0.96
CA VAL A 507 19.10 33.72 0.31
C VAL A 507 19.96 34.94 -0.02
N ASP A 508 21.28 34.83 0.11
CA ASP A 508 22.22 35.90 -0.25
C ASP A 508 21.92 36.48 -1.64
N GLY A 509 21.89 37.82 -1.74
CA GLY A 509 21.47 38.57 -2.92
C GLY A 509 19.96 38.73 -3.10
N GLY A 510 19.13 38.07 -2.29
CA GLY A 510 17.67 38.20 -2.28
C GLY A 510 17.06 38.18 -3.69
N ALA A 511 16.27 39.21 -4.01
CA ALA A 511 15.66 39.35 -5.33
C ALA A 511 16.63 39.71 -6.46
N GLU A 512 17.76 40.30 -6.13
CA GLU A 512 18.77 40.64 -7.12
C GLU A 512 19.48 39.38 -7.64
N ARG A 513 19.47 38.29 -6.88
CA ARG A 513 20.05 37.00 -7.32
C ARG A 513 19.44 36.49 -8.62
N TRP A 514 18.12 36.39 -8.71
CA TRP A 514 17.47 35.89 -9.92
C TRP A 514 17.46 36.91 -11.06
N LYS A 515 17.35 38.21 -10.77
CA LYS A 515 17.50 39.27 -11.78
C LYS A 515 18.89 39.27 -12.40
N THR A 516 19.92 39.01 -11.61
CA THR A 516 21.31 38.93 -12.09
C THR A 516 21.51 37.71 -12.98
N ILE A 517 20.97 36.55 -12.59
CA ILE A 517 20.99 35.35 -13.44
C ILE A 517 20.27 35.62 -14.76
N GLU A 518 19.10 36.25 -14.73
CA GLU A 518 18.34 36.64 -15.93
C GLU A 518 19.14 37.57 -16.84
N ALA A 519 19.73 38.63 -16.28
CA ALA A 519 20.58 39.57 -17.04
C ALA A 519 21.79 38.87 -17.67
N ILE A 520 22.44 37.95 -16.95
CA ILE A 520 23.55 37.15 -17.49
C ILE A 520 23.06 36.22 -18.61
N LEU A 521 21.88 35.62 -18.49
CA LEU A 521 21.30 34.80 -19.56
C LEU A 521 20.95 35.64 -20.80
N GLU A 522 20.52 36.89 -20.65
CA GLU A 522 20.34 37.80 -21.79
C GLU A 522 21.67 38.09 -22.51
N LEU A 523 22.77 38.25 -21.76
CA LEU A 523 24.10 38.40 -22.33
C LEU A 523 24.58 37.11 -23.01
N VAL A 524 24.31 35.94 -22.42
CA VAL A 524 24.56 34.64 -23.06
C VAL A 524 23.83 34.58 -24.40
N LYS A 525 22.55 34.96 -24.46
CA LYS A 525 21.76 35.01 -25.70
C LYS A 525 22.34 35.98 -26.73
N LYS A 526 22.81 37.16 -26.30
CA LYS A 526 23.45 38.17 -27.16
C LYS A 526 24.74 37.65 -27.80
N HIS A 527 25.58 36.97 -27.01
CA HIS A 527 26.91 36.51 -27.45
C HIS A 527 26.93 35.09 -28.03
N ALA A 528 25.82 34.34 -27.94
CA ALA A 528 25.74 32.94 -28.38
C ALA A 528 26.01 32.75 -29.88
N ASP A 529 25.50 33.63 -30.74
CA ASP A 529 25.74 33.54 -32.19
C ASP A 529 27.22 33.77 -32.52
N ASP A 530 27.80 34.83 -31.94
CA ASP A 530 29.20 35.20 -32.18
C ASP A 530 30.18 34.15 -31.69
N ILE A 531 29.95 33.56 -30.51
CA ILE A 531 30.82 32.50 -30.00
C ILE A 531 30.68 31.21 -30.81
N SER A 532 29.48 30.90 -31.33
CA SER A 532 29.26 29.74 -32.19
C SER A 532 29.99 29.83 -33.53
N LYS A 533 30.13 31.05 -34.07
CA LYS A 533 30.93 31.29 -35.29
C LYS A 533 32.42 31.12 -35.04
N CYS A 534 32.91 31.48 -33.85
CA CYS A 534 34.30 31.30 -33.47
C CYS A 534 34.65 29.83 -33.17
N PHE A 535 33.69 29.02 -32.69
CA PHE A 535 33.89 27.64 -32.26
C PHE A 535 32.81 26.70 -32.79
N SER A 536 32.69 26.60 -34.12
CA SER A 536 31.61 25.85 -34.78
C SER A 536 31.59 24.35 -34.47
N GLU A 537 32.73 23.76 -34.13
CA GLU A 537 32.85 22.33 -33.78
C GLU A 537 32.61 22.03 -32.30
N HIS A 538 32.59 23.07 -31.45
CA HIS A 538 32.47 22.91 -29.99
C HIS A 538 31.16 23.46 -29.42
N ILE A 539 30.32 24.07 -30.27
CA ILE A 539 29.08 24.72 -29.86
C ILE A 539 27.96 24.28 -30.79
N TYR A 540 26.87 23.78 -30.22
CA TYR A 540 25.62 23.66 -30.94
C TYR A 540 24.80 24.92 -30.74
N TYR A 541 24.54 25.65 -31.82
CA TYR A 541 23.71 26.84 -31.81
C TYR A 541 22.61 26.74 -32.87
N LYS A 542 21.37 26.99 -32.47
CA LYS A 542 20.23 27.17 -33.37
C LYS A 542 19.42 28.39 -32.94
N SER A 543 19.34 29.36 -33.85
CA SER A 543 18.56 30.57 -33.65
C SER A 543 17.07 30.24 -33.48
N SER A 544 16.38 31.02 -32.64
CA SER A 544 14.94 30.90 -32.45
C SER A 544 14.17 31.76 -33.43
N GLU A 545 13.06 31.26 -33.95
CA GLU A 545 12.16 32.00 -34.87
C GLU A 545 11.54 33.25 -34.22
N ARG A 546 11.37 33.25 -32.89
CA ARG A 546 10.84 34.37 -32.12
C ARG A 546 11.96 35.13 -31.43
N LYS A 547 12.01 36.45 -31.61
CA LYS A 547 13.00 37.34 -30.94
C LYS A 547 12.97 37.24 -29.41
N SER A 548 11.84 36.90 -28.80
CA SER A 548 11.70 36.74 -27.35
C SER A 548 12.13 35.36 -26.82
N ALA A 549 12.31 34.36 -27.69
CA ALA A 549 12.73 33.03 -27.27
C ALA A 549 14.25 32.98 -27.00
N PHE A 550 14.66 32.10 -26.10
CA PHE A 550 16.07 31.79 -25.86
C PHE A 550 16.56 30.78 -26.93
N PRO A 551 17.72 31.00 -27.57
CA PRO A 551 18.24 30.12 -28.62
C PRO A 551 18.56 28.73 -28.08
N GLN A 552 18.51 27.71 -28.94
CA GLN A 552 19.05 26.40 -28.53
C GLN A 552 20.57 26.52 -28.57
N PHE A 553 21.19 26.55 -27.39
CA PHE A 553 22.63 26.73 -27.22
C PHE A 553 23.17 25.64 -26.30
N ARG A 554 24.20 24.93 -26.75
CA ARG A 554 24.91 23.92 -25.95
C ARG A 554 26.42 24.00 -26.17
N LEU A 555 27.16 23.83 -25.08
CA LEU A 555 28.62 23.71 -25.08
C LEU A 555 28.98 22.23 -25.15
N GLN A 556 29.63 21.81 -26.23
CA GLN A 556 30.07 20.42 -26.43
C GLN A 556 31.45 20.16 -25.80
N SER A 557 32.31 21.19 -25.73
CA SER A 557 33.61 21.15 -25.05
C SER A 557 33.76 22.32 -24.08
N GLN A 558 34.81 22.29 -23.25
CA GLN A 558 35.14 23.40 -22.33
C GLN A 558 35.95 24.52 -23.00
N GLU A 559 36.54 24.27 -24.17
CA GLU A 559 37.42 25.23 -24.86
C GLU A 559 36.81 26.62 -25.13
N PRO A 560 35.55 26.76 -25.60
CA PRO A 560 34.97 28.08 -25.84
C PRO A 560 34.60 28.84 -24.54
N PHE A 561 34.56 28.16 -23.40
CA PHE A 561 33.97 28.71 -22.17
C PHE A 561 34.74 29.91 -21.58
N PRO A 562 36.08 29.93 -21.51
CA PRO A 562 36.82 31.09 -20.99
C PRO A 562 36.58 32.37 -21.81
N MET A 563 36.67 32.28 -23.14
CA MET A 563 36.40 33.42 -24.04
C MET A 563 34.94 33.88 -23.92
N PHE A 564 34.02 32.94 -23.74
CA PHE A 564 32.61 33.26 -23.54
C PHE A 564 32.38 34.00 -22.22
N CYS A 565 32.99 33.55 -21.13
CA CYS A 565 32.95 34.23 -19.84
C CYS A 565 33.53 35.65 -19.89
N GLU A 566 34.65 35.84 -20.59
CA GLU A 566 35.25 37.18 -20.79
C GLU A 566 34.31 38.13 -21.54
N LYS A 567 33.66 37.67 -22.62
CA LYS A 567 32.69 38.47 -23.38
C LYS A 567 31.48 38.85 -22.54
N ILE A 568 30.95 37.92 -21.74
CA ILE A 568 29.81 38.17 -20.84
C ILE A 568 30.22 39.15 -19.74
N ALA A 569 31.35 38.93 -19.08
CA ALA A 569 31.81 39.77 -17.98
C ALA A 569 32.12 41.20 -18.43
N SER A 570 32.80 41.37 -19.57
CA SER A 570 33.10 42.70 -20.12
C SER A 570 31.84 43.48 -20.46
N ASP A 571 30.89 42.89 -21.19
CA ASP A 571 29.63 43.53 -21.56
C ASP A 571 28.76 43.85 -20.33
N TRP A 572 28.75 42.97 -19.33
CA TRP A 572 28.07 43.22 -18.06
C TRP A 572 28.68 44.42 -17.32
N ILE A 573 30.00 44.48 -17.18
CA ILE A 573 30.70 45.60 -16.51
C ILE A 573 30.53 46.90 -17.29
N ASP A 574 30.53 46.84 -18.62
CA ASP A 574 30.42 48.04 -19.46
C ASP A 574 29.03 48.67 -19.44
N SER A 575 27.99 47.88 -19.19
CA SER A 575 26.64 48.38 -18.93
C SER A 575 26.49 49.13 -17.59
N ARG A 576 27.54 49.15 -16.74
CA ARG A 576 27.50 49.72 -15.38
C ARG A 576 28.40 50.95 -15.23
N ASN A 577 27.99 51.86 -14.33
CA ASN A 577 28.67 53.12 -14.04
C ASN A 577 29.81 52.96 -13.01
N TYR A 578 30.79 52.09 -13.28
CA TYR A 578 32.01 51.97 -12.46
C TYR A 578 33.18 52.73 -13.10
N CYS A 579 34.12 53.24 -12.30
CA CYS A 579 35.31 53.91 -12.83
C CYS A 579 36.25 52.89 -13.49
N TYR A 580 37.11 53.34 -14.42
CA TYR A 580 38.00 52.44 -15.18
C TYR A 580 38.88 51.54 -14.31
N LYS A 581 39.39 52.06 -13.17
CA LYS A 581 40.20 51.28 -12.23
C LYS A 581 39.38 50.21 -11.50
N ASP A 582 38.14 50.54 -11.15
CA ASP A 582 37.23 49.62 -10.47
C ASP A 582 36.75 48.52 -11.42
N LYS A 583 36.48 48.84 -12.69
CA LYS A 583 36.10 47.87 -13.72
C LYS A 583 37.12 46.74 -13.85
N GLN A 584 38.42 47.08 -13.85
CA GLN A 584 39.49 46.09 -13.92
C GLN A 584 39.53 45.17 -12.69
N ILE A 585 39.37 45.74 -11.49
CA ILE A 585 39.34 44.98 -10.23
C ILE A 585 38.13 44.03 -10.19
N ILE A 586 36.96 44.51 -10.63
CA ILE A 586 35.73 43.69 -10.69
C ILE A 586 35.91 42.55 -11.70
N LEU A 587 36.45 42.84 -12.89
CA LEU A 587 36.64 41.86 -13.95
C LEU A 587 37.60 40.74 -13.51
N SER A 588 38.74 41.10 -12.90
CA SER A 588 39.67 40.11 -12.33
C SER A 588 39.01 39.29 -11.23
N PHE A 589 38.20 39.91 -10.38
CA PHE A 589 37.55 39.20 -9.28
C PHE A 589 36.50 38.19 -9.77
N ILE A 590 35.68 38.58 -10.75
CA ILE A 590 34.59 37.73 -11.28
C ILE A 590 35.12 36.55 -12.09
N LEU A 591 36.23 36.72 -12.80
CA LEU A 591 36.80 35.67 -13.66
C LEU A 591 37.77 34.73 -12.93
N GLU A 592 38.37 35.14 -11.80
CA GLU A 592 39.31 34.31 -11.04
C GLU A 592 38.70 33.68 -9.79
N VAL A 593 38.70 32.35 -9.69
CA VAL A 593 38.17 31.58 -8.53
C VAL A 593 38.99 31.73 -7.24
N ASN A 594 40.25 32.18 -7.34
CA ASN A 594 41.15 32.29 -6.18
C ASN A 594 41.30 33.71 -5.61
N SER A 595 40.65 34.71 -6.22
CA SER A 595 40.69 36.10 -5.75
C SER A 595 39.95 36.28 -4.40
N SER A 596 40.56 37.01 -3.46
CA SER A 596 39.98 37.25 -2.12
C SER A 596 38.99 38.42 -2.13
N VAL A 597 37.93 38.30 -1.31
CA VAL A 597 36.89 39.35 -1.17
C VAL A 597 37.43 40.58 -0.43
N GLU A 598 38.50 40.43 0.36
CA GLU A 598 39.09 41.48 1.20
C GLU A 598 39.45 42.76 0.41
N ASN A 599 39.87 42.63 -0.84
CA ASN A 599 40.24 43.76 -1.70
C ASN A 599 39.04 44.60 -2.20
N LEU A 600 37.82 44.08 -2.05
CA LEU A 600 36.56 44.74 -2.41
C LEU A 600 35.87 45.40 -1.20
N ILE A 601 36.15 44.89 0.00
CA ILE A 601 35.58 45.38 1.25
C ILE A 601 36.04 46.83 1.47
N GLY A 602 35.09 47.74 1.67
CA GLY A 602 35.34 49.18 1.85
C GLY A 602 35.40 50.01 0.56
N LYS A 603 35.51 49.37 -0.62
CA LYS A 603 35.42 50.04 -1.93
C LYS A 603 34.03 49.96 -2.56
N PHE A 604 33.32 48.85 -2.34
CA PHE A 604 32.00 48.59 -2.91
C PHE A 604 30.96 48.36 -1.80
N SER A 605 29.68 48.55 -2.14
CA SER A 605 28.59 48.27 -1.20
C SER A 605 28.47 46.75 -0.95
N HIS A 606 27.84 46.36 0.16
CA HIS A 606 27.58 44.94 0.46
C HIS A 606 26.80 44.25 -0.66
N LEU A 607 25.80 44.94 -1.22
CA LEU A 607 24.97 44.43 -2.32
C LEU A 607 25.79 44.23 -3.60
N ASP A 608 26.71 45.15 -3.92
CA ASP A 608 27.59 45.00 -5.08
C ASP A 608 28.51 43.78 -4.93
N ILE A 609 29.05 43.56 -3.73
CA ILE A 609 29.92 42.41 -3.46
C ILE A 609 29.15 41.09 -3.61
N GLU A 610 27.91 41.01 -3.11
CA GLU A 610 27.03 39.87 -3.32
C GLU A 610 26.76 39.61 -4.81
N LEU A 611 26.50 40.66 -5.59
CA LEU A 611 26.32 40.56 -7.05
C LEU A 611 27.57 40.02 -7.74
N PHE A 612 28.75 40.52 -7.39
CA PHE A 612 30.00 40.04 -7.96
C PHE A 612 30.24 38.56 -7.63
N LEU A 613 29.92 38.12 -6.41
CA LEU A 613 30.00 36.72 -6.02
C LEU A 613 29.02 35.82 -6.79
N ILE A 614 27.81 36.29 -7.06
CA ILE A 614 26.82 35.56 -7.88
C ILE A 614 27.36 35.37 -9.30
N ILE A 615 27.87 36.42 -9.92
CA ILE A 615 28.39 36.36 -11.30
C ILE A 615 29.65 35.50 -11.35
N ARG A 616 30.52 35.62 -10.34
CA ARG A 616 31.70 34.75 -10.18
C ARG A 616 31.31 33.27 -10.12
N GLY A 617 30.24 32.94 -9.37
CA GLY A 617 29.69 31.59 -9.32
C GLY A 617 29.17 31.10 -10.68
N LEU A 618 28.48 31.97 -11.43
CA LEU A 618 27.97 31.65 -12.77
C LEU A 618 29.09 31.40 -13.78
N LEU A 619 30.13 32.25 -13.78
CA LEU A 619 31.21 32.22 -14.77
C LEU A 619 32.38 31.35 -14.29
N SER A 620 33.18 31.83 -13.34
CA SER A 620 34.43 31.19 -12.92
C SER A 620 34.23 29.88 -12.15
N SER A 621 33.13 29.72 -11.41
CA SER A 621 32.78 28.45 -10.74
C SER A 621 31.97 27.50 -11.63
N GLU A 622 31.94 27.76 -12.94
CA GLU A 622 31.45 26.84 -13.98
C GLU A 622 29.95 26.45 -13.90
N VAL A 623 29.13 27.17 -13.13
CA VAL A 623 27.68 26.87 -13.05
C VAL A 623 27.01 27.00 -14.43
N LEU A 624 27.37 28.02 -15.23
CA LEU A 624 26.87 28.17 -16.61
C LEU A 624 27.38 27.06 -17.53
N LEU A 625 28.63 26.64 -17.39
CA LEU A 625 29.19 25.54 -18.17
C LEU A 625 28.39 24.26 -17.94
N VAL A 626 28.14 23.90 -16.68
CA VAL A 626 27.35 22.71 -16.33
C VAL A 626 25.92 22.82 -16.84
N ALA A 627 25.31 24.02 -16.79
CA ALA A 627 23.96 24.24 -17.29
C ALA A 627 23.84 24.05 -18.82
N PHE A 628 24.84 24.46 -19.60
CA PHE A 628 24.81 24.39 -21.07
C PHE A 628 25.50 23.15 -21.67
N LYS A 629 26.07 22.26 -20.84
CA LYS A 629 26.72 21.01 -21.29
C LYS A 629 25.73 19.85 -21.57
N LYS A 630 24.45 20.01 -21.23
CA LYS A 630 23.41 18.96 -21.35
C LYS A 630 22.69 18.92 -22.70
#